data_AF-A0A9D1ERQ5-F1
#
_entry.id   AF-A0A9D1ERQ5-F1
#
_cell.length_a   1.000
_cell.length_b   1.000
_cell.length_c   1.000
_cell.angle_alpha   90.00
_cell.angle_beta   90.00
_cell.angle_gamma   90.00
#
_symmetry.space_group_name_H-M   'P 1'
#
loop_
_entity.id
_entity.type
_entity.pdbx_description
1 polymer ?
#
loop_
_entity_poly.entity_id
_entity_poly.type
_entity_poly.pdbx_seq_one_letter_code
_entity_poly.pdbx_strand_id
1 'polypeptide(L)'
;MDFAGNGPANALPWLSYTSLIQPVPMPADSHPRITWGKYFVQEGRTLLPVSVLCHHALVDGIHIAAFYKKLEEEIRAIASPISRSV
;
A
#
# COMPACT_ATOMS: atom_id res chain seq x y z
N MET A 1 -13.88 12.81 13.15
CA MET A 1 -14.07 11.61 12.30
C MET A 1 -12.70 11.22 11.81
N ASP A 2 -12.10 10.25 12.48
CA ASP A 2 -10.76 9.77 12.17
C ASP A 2 -10.88 8.59 11.20
N PHE A 3 -10.60 8.84 9.92
CA PHE A 3 -10.52 7.78 8.91
C PHE A 3 -9.14 7.10 8.91
N ALA A 4 -8.20 7.52 9.78
CA ALA A 4 -7.01 6.74 10.08
C ALA A 4 -7.38 5.66 11.10
N GLY A 5 -8.11 4.64 10.64
CA GLY A 5 -8.24 3.42 11.41
C GLY A 5 -6.85 2.95 11.81
N ASN A 6 -6.61 2.73 13.11
CA ASN A 6 -5.36 2.11 13.60
C ASN A 6 -5.26 0.62 13.21
N GLY A 7 -6.03 0.18 12.21
CA GLY A 7 -6.02 -1.17 11.68
C GLY A 7 -4.83 -1.44 10.76
N PRO A 8 -4.60 -2.72 10.43
CA PRO A 8 -3.45 -3.16 9.63
C PRO A 8 -3.55 -2.78 8.15
N ALA A 9 -4.73 -2.42 7.64
CA ALA A 9 -4.94 -2.03 6.25
C ALA A 9 -5.88 -0.81 6.17
N ASN A 10 -5.42 0.27 5.53
CA ASN A 10 -6.18 1.50 5.32
C ASN A 10 -6.27 1.88 3.85
N ALA A 11 -7.47 2.24 3.41
CA ALA A 11 -7.74 2.74 2.06
C ALA A 11 -8.09 4.23 2.12
N LEU A 12 -7.33 5.07 1.40
CA LEU A 12 -7.60 6.50 1.20
C LEU A 12 -7.95 6.76 -0.28
N PRO A 13 -9.11 6.27 -0.77
CA PRO A 13 -9.45 6.30 -2.20
C PRO A 13 -9.67 7.70 -2.77
N TRP A 14 -9.72 8.74 -1.93
CA TRP A 14 -9.83 10.15 -2.33
C TRP A 14 -8.49 10.89 -2.36
N LEU A 15 -7.43 10.33 -1.76
CA LEU A 15 -6.15 11.02 -1.58
C LEU A 15 -5.05 10.34 -2.38
N SER A 16 -4.47 11.06 -3.34
CA SER A 16 -3.18 10.68 -3.95
C SER A 16 -2.06 11.34 -3.14
N TYR A 17 -1.09 10.55 -2.70
CA TYR A 17 0.02 10.99 -1.87
C TYR A 17 1.35 10.43 -2.39
N THR A 18 2.45 11.08 -2.02
CA THR A 18 3.82 10.61 -2.30
C THR A 18 4.47 9.96 -1.08
N SER A 19 4.09 10.40 0.12
CA SER A 19 4.54 9.83 1.39
C SER A 19 3.43 9.91 2.44
N LEU A 20 3.34 8.89 3.28
CA LEU A 20 2.40 8.80 4.39
C LEU A 20 3.07 8.07 5.55
N ILE A 21 2.96 8.64 6.76
CA ILE A 21 3.46 8.05 8.00
C ILE A 21 2.27 7.89 8.95
N GLN A 22 2.09 6.68 9.47
CA GLN A 22 1.05 6.40 10.46
C GLN A 22 1.60 6.56 11.88
N PRO A 23 0.80 7.10 12.82
CA PRO A 23 1.20 7.14 14.23
C PRO A 23 1.31 5.70 14.77
N VAL A 24 2.40 5.45 15.52
CA VAL A 24 2.68 4.14 16.14
C VAL A 24 2.37 4.25 17.64
N PRO A 25 1.60 3.32 18.23
CA PRO A 25 1.33 3.33 19.66
C PRO A 25 2.60 3.07 20.48
N MET A 26 2.58 3.50 21.75
CA MET A 26 3.62 3.18 22.72
C MET A 26 2.98 2.33 23.84
N PRO A 27 3.43 1.08 24.07
CA PRO A 27 4.55 0.39 23.44
C PRO A 27 4.29 0.02 21.96
N ALA A 28 5.37 -0.11 21.20
CA ALA A 28 5.30 -0.42 19.77
C ALA A 28 4.64 -1.78 19.52
N ASP A 29 3.75 -1.84 18.52
CA ASP A 29 3.07 -3.07 18.13
C ASP A 29 3.83 -3.83 17.03
N SER A 30 3.49 -5.10 16.86
CA SER A 30 4.09 -5.98 15.86
C SER A 30 3.29 -6.03 14.55
N HIS A 31 2.22 -5.25 14.44
CA HIS A 31 1.32 -5.29 13.29
C HIS A 31 1.91 -4.49 12.12
N PRO A 32 2.16 -5.10 10.95
CA PRO A 32 2.46 -4.33 9.76
C PRO A 32 1.21 -3.53 9.36
N ARG A 33 1.41 -2.26 9.03
CA ARG A 33 0.35 -1.34 8.62
C ARG A 33 0.56 -0.99 7.15
N ILE A 34 -0.44 -1.29 6.34
CA ILE A 34 -0.42 -1.06 4.90
C ILE A 34 -1.47 0.00 4.60
N THR A 35 -1.09 1.04 3.89
CA THR A 35 -2.01 2.08 3.43
C THR A 35 -1.89 2.23 1.93
N TRP A 36 -3.01 2.42 1.24
CA TRP A 36 -3.01 2.78 -0.18
C TRP A 36 -3.92 3.98 -0.45
N GLY A 37 -3.53 4.81 -1.40
CA GLY A 37 -4.27 6.00 -1.79
C GLY A 37 -5.02 5.84 -3.11
N LYS A 38 -5.52 6.96 -3.62
CA LYS A 38 -6.17 7.06 -4.92
C LYS A 38 -5.15 6.86 -6.04
N TYR A 39 -5.45 5.94 -6.95
CA TYR A 39 -4.67 5.75 -8.17
C TYR A 39 -4.77 6.96 -9.10
N PHE A 40 -3.74 7.18 -9.91
CA PHE A 40 -3.69 8.26 -10.88
C PHE A 40 -2.92 7.83 -12.13
N VAL A 41 -3.15 8.52 -13.24
CA VAL A 41 -2.44 8.24 -14.50
C VAL A 41 -1.33 9.26 -14.67
N GLN A 42 -0.10 8.80 -14.89
CA GLN A 42 1.06 9.62 -15.18
C GLN A 42 1.83 8.98 -16.34
N GLU A 43 2.12 9.75 -17.39
CA GLU A 43 2.89 9.27 -18.56
C GLU A 43 2.34 7.98 -19.19
N GLY A 44 1.00 7.86 -19.24
CA GLY A 44 0.33 6.68 -19.77
C GLY A 44 0.37 5.44 -18.87
N ARG A 45 0.90 5.55 -17.65
CA ARG A 45 0.92 4.47 -16.64
C ARG A 45 -0.06 4.79 -15.53
N THR A 46 -0.81 3.77 -15.08
CA THR A 46 -1.63 3.88 -13.87
C THR A 46 -0.74 3.59 -12.67
N LEU A 47 -0.58 4.58 -11.80
CA LEU A 47 0.21 4.49 -10.57
C LEU A 47 -0.73 4.40 -9.36
N LEU A 48 -0.37 3.55 -8.41
CA LEU A 48 -1.07 3.36 -7.14
C LEU A 48 -0.11 3.71 -5.99
N PRO A 49 -0.38 4.77 -5.20
CA PRO A 49 0.43 5.08 -4.04
C PRO A 49 0.14 4.05 -2.93
N VAL A 50 1.17 3.34 -2.48
CA VAL A 50 1.11 2.34 -1.42
C VAL A 50 2.23 2.62 -0.42
N SER A 51 1.91 2.56 0.87
CA SER A 51 2.85 2.73 1.98
C SER A 51 2.76 1.54 2.92
N VAL A 52 3.92 1.06 3.37
CA VAL A 52 4.04 -0.05 4.32
C VAL A 52 4.86 0.46 5.50
N LEU A 53 4.28 0.35 6.70
CA LEU A 53 4.93 0.65 7.97
C LEU A 53 5.03 -0.64 8.76
N CYS A 54 6.24 -1.03 9.14
CA CYS A 54 6.50 -2.25 9.88
C CYS A 54 7.61 -2.04 10.91
N HIS A 55 7.57 -2.81 11.99
CA HIS A 55 8.59 -2.77 13.02
C HIS A 55 9.89 -3.41 12.50
N HIS A 56 11.00 -2.66 12.50
CA HIS A 56 12.25 -3.12 11.88
C HIS A 56 12.83 -4.39 12.54
N ALA A 57 12.61 -4.58 13.85
CA ALA A 57 13.02 -5.81 14.54
C ALA A 57 12.30 -7.08 14.03
N LEU A 58 11.22 -6.94 13.26
CA LEU A 58 10.45 -8.05 12.70
C LEU A 58 10.56 -8.15 11.17
N VAL A 59 10.88 -7.03 10.50
CA VAL A 59 10.84 -6.92 9.04
C VAL A 59 12.04 -6.15 8.53
N ASP A 60 12.90 -6.85 7.77
CA ASP A 60 13.97 -6.25 6.99
C ASP A 60 13.53 -5.74 5.62
N GLY A 61 14.36 -4.89 5.01
CA GLY A 61 14.12 -4.33 3.68
C GLY A 61 13.92 -5.36 2.57
N ILE A 62 14.49 -6.57 2.70
CA ILE A 62 14.29 -7.67 1.73
C ILE A 62 12.83 -8.12 1.70
N HIS A 63 12.17 -8.20 2.86
CA HIS A 63 10.76 -8.58 2.94
C HIS A 63 9.87 -7.51 2.31
N ILE A 64 10.19 -6.23 2.55
CA ILE A 64 9.47 -5.10 1.95
C ILE A 64 9.63 -5.11 0.41
N ALA A 65 10.84 -5.36 -0.09
CA ALA A 65 11.10 -5.47 -1.52
C ALA A 65 10.33 -6.65 -2.15
N ALA A 66 10.33 -7.81 -1.49
CA ALA A 66 9.58 -8.99 -1.93
C ALA A 66 8.06 -8.72 -1.95
N PHE A 67 7.54 -8.02 -0.94
CA PHE A 67 6.15 -7.60 -0.89
C PHE A 67 5.77 -6.72 -2.08
N TYR A 68 6.51 -5.65 -2.37
CA TYR A 68 6.20 -4.77 -3.50
C TYR A 68 6.27 -5.48 -4.84
N LYS A 69 7.25 -6.38 -5.03
CA LYS A 69 7.35 -7.19 -6.25
C LYS A 69 6.13 -8.08 -6.43
N LYS A 70 5.72 -8.78 -5.37
CA LYS A 70 4.53 -9.65 -5.40
C LYS A 70 3.26 -8.85 -5.62
N LEU A 71 3.14 -7.70 -4.98
CA LEU A 71 1.99 -6.81 -5.17
C LEU A 71 1.86 -6.36 -6.64
N GLU A 72 2.97 -6.00 -7.28
CA GLU A 72 2.95 -5.64 -8.70
C GLU A 72 2.55 -6.82 -9.60
N GLU A 73 3.09 -8.02 -9.33
CA GLU A 73 2.75 -9.25 -10.05
C GLU A 73 1.24 -9.56 -9.97
N GLU A 74 0.65 -9.50 -8.77
CA GLU A 74 -0.77 -9.75 -8.54
C GLU A 74 -1.67 -8.69 -9.19
N ILE A 75 -1.32 -7.40 -9.06
CA ILE A 75 -2.07 -6.31 -9.71
C ILE A 75 -2.06 -6.49 -11.24
N ARG A 76 -0.90 -6.85 -11.81
CA ARG A 76 -0.77 -7.12 -13.25
C ARG A 76 -1.59 -8.32 -13.68
N ALA A 77 -1.59 -9.39 -12.89
CA ALA A 77 -2.40 -10.58 -13.15
C ALA A 77 -3.91 -10.26 -13.15
N ILE A 78 -4.38 -9.41 -12.24
CA ILE A 78 -5.78 -8.97 -12.17
C ILE A 78 -6.13 -7.97 -13.28
N ALA A 79 -5.20 -7.09 -13.67
CA ALA A 79 -5.43 -6.12 -14.73
C ALA A 79 -5.46 -6.75 -16.14
N SER A 80 -4.72 -7.84 -16.35
CA SER A 80 -4.64 -8.55 -17.64
C SER A 80 -5.99 -9.10 -18.18
N PRO A 81 -6.91 -9.67 -17.38
CA PRO A 81 -8.20 -10.17 -17.88
C PRO A 81 -9.23 -9.07 -18.20
N ILE A 82 -9.09 -7.84 -17.69
CA ILE A 82 -10.11 -6.77 -17.86
C ILE A 82 -10.12 -6.20 -19.30
N SER A 83 -9.10 -6.49 -20.12
CA SER A 83 -9.02 -6.06 -21.52
C SER A 83 -9.85 -6.91 -22.50
N ARG A 84 -10.50 -8.00 -22.07
CA ARG A 84 -11.18 -8.96 -22.98
C ARG A 84 -12.71 -8.89 -23.03
N SER A 85 -13.34 -7.89 -22.45
CA SER A 85 -14.80 -7.80 -22.45
C SER A 85 -15.32 -6.36 -22.53
N VAL A 86 -15.01 -5.69 -23.64
CA VAL A 86 -15.86 -4.67 -24.28
C VAL A 86 -15.69 -4.82 -25.78
#